data_AF-A0A451D1X6-F1
#
_entry.id   AF-A0A451D1X6-F1
#
_cell.length_a   1.000
_cell.length_b   1.000
_cell.length_c   1.000
_cell.angle_alpha   90.00
_cell.angle_beta   90.00
_cell.angle_gamma   90.00
#
_symmetry.space_group_name_H-M   'P 1'
#
loop_
_entity.id
_entity.type
_entity.pdbx_description
1 polymer ?
#
loop_
_entity_poly.entity_id
_entity_poly.type
_entity_poly.pdbx_seq_one_letter_code
_entity_poly.pdbx_strand_id
1 'polypeptide(L)'
;MNKICIAICLLVFILISIDFVHADTINILQQRLNKLHSFHANFHQKVISQNNSTIQEGDGYVLVEKPNRLLWHMRVPSENVLISDGHTIWAYTPCIEQVSIYSMNKNIYSTPLILIACNEIRYWKQYNISKKGNNFSFIPRKSLNNIKKFTINISKNGIINMFRIIEKDDVCVLYTLSKQKINPISSEKFHFVIPYGVTVDDQR
;
A
#
# COMPACT_ATOMS: atom_id res chain seq x y z
N MET A 1 39.22 45.11 -35.65
CA MET A 1 39.65 44.27 -34.52
C MET A 1 38.99 44.78 -33.25
N ASN A 2 38.03 44.00 -32.74
CA ASN A 2 37.50 43.86 -31.37
C ASN A 2 37.39 45.10 -30.47
N LYS A 3 36.15 45.52 -30.20
CA LYS A 3 35.64 45.77 -28.84
C LYS A 3 34.15 45.38 -28.78
N ILE A 4 33.87 44.27 -28.09
CA ILE A 4 32.54 43.78 -27.77
C ILE A 4 32.03 44.62 -26.59
N CYS A 5 30.99 45.43 -26.81
CA CYS A 5 30.27 46.08 -25.73
C CYS A 5 29.13 45.17 -25.27
N ILE A 6 29.29 44.72 -24.03
CA ILE A 6 28.36 43.93 -23.23
C ILE A 6 27.15 44.82 -22.90
N ALA A 7 25.98 44.46 -23.42
CA ALA A 7 24.69 44.97 -22.94
C ALA A 7 24.00 43.83 -22.17
N ILE A 8 24.23 43.83 -20.86
CA ILE A 8 23.54 43.04 -19.86
C ILE A 8 22.08 43.48 -19.84
N CYS A 9 21.18 42.62 -20.33
CA CYS A 9 19.75 42.73 -20.05
C CYS A 9 19.37 41.55 -19.17
N LEU A 10 19.16 41.82 -17.88
CA LEU A 10 18.61 40.89 -16.91
C LEU A 10 17.26 40.36 -17.42
N LEU A 11 17.15 39.04 -17.60
CA LEU A 11 15.86 38.35 -17.62
C LEU A 11 15.87 37.31 -16.50
N VAL A 12 15.59 37.81 -15.30
CA VAL A 12 15.42 37.06 -14.05
C VAL A 12 13.98 36.55 -13.98
N PHE A 13 13.86 35.25 -13.70
CA PHE A 13 12.71 34.54 -13.12
C PHE A 13 11.38 34.55 -13.87
N ILE A 14 11.03 33.40 -14.45
CA ILE A 14 9.81 32.64 -14.06
C ILE A 14 10.13 31.13 -14.18
N LEU A 15 10.75 30.54 -13.16
CA LEU A 15 10.62 29.11 -12.86
C LEU A 15 9.53 28.99 -11.81
N ILE A 16 8.27 29.04 -12.23
CA ILE A 16 7.16 28.63 -11.36
C ILE A 16 7.18 27.11 -11.36
N SER A 17 7.79 26.54 -10.32
CA SER A 17 7.76 25.12 -10.02
C SER A 17 6.30 24.64 -9.93
N ILE A 18 5.95 23.65 -10.75
CA ILE A 18 4.59 23.09 -10.86
C ILE A 18 4.35 22.04 -9.74
N ASP A 19 4.79 22.30 -8.51
CA ASP A 19 4.70 21.34 -7.41
C ASP A 19 3.33 21.33 -6.70
N PHE A 20 2.40 22.22 -7.08
CA PHE A 20 1.08 22.33 -6.42
C PHE A 20 0.17 21.10 -6.61
N VAL A 21 0.35 20.33 -7.70
CA VAL A 21 -0.51 19.17 -7.99
C VAL A 21 -0.22 17.98 -7.04
N HIS A 22 1.02 17.90 -6.52
CA HIS A 22 1.47 16.73 -5.75
C HIS A 22 0.98 16.76 -4.30
N ALA A 23 1.11 17.92 -3.64
CA ALA A 23 0.71 18.10 -2.25
C ALA A 23 -0.81 17.95 -2.09
N ASP A 24 -1.59 18.50 -3.02
CA ASP A 24 -3.05 18.39 -3.01
C ASP A 24 -3.52 16.93 -3.15
N THR A 25 -2.88 16.16 -4.04
CA THR A 25 -3.24 14.75 -4.24
C THR A 25 -3.03 13.89 -2.99
N ILE A 26 -1.94 14.10 -2.26
CA ILE A 26 -1.67 13.40 -0.99
C ILE A 26 -2.71 13.78 0.06
N ASN A 27 -3.03 15.08 0.18
CA ASN A 27 -4.05 15.54 1.12
C ASN A 27 -5.41 14.91 0.83
N ILE A 28 -5.83 14.87 -0.43
CA ILE A 28 -7.09 14.24 -0.83
C ILE A 28 -7.08 12.74 -0.51
N LEU A 29 -5.97 12.03 -0.75
CA LEU A 29 -5.84 10.62 -0.39
C LEU A 29 -6.00 10.41 1.12
N GLN A 30 -5.24 11.17 1.92
CA GLN A 30 -5.28 11.06 3.38
C GLN A 30 -6.67 11.41 3.92
N GLN A 31 -7.34 12.44 3.40
CA GLN A 31 -8.71 12.77 3.75
C GLN A 31 -9.67 11.61 3.50
N ARG A 32 -9.55 10.90 2.37
CA ARG A 32 -10.39 9.74 2.07
C ARG A 32 -10.08 8.58 3.01
N LEU A 33 -8.80 8.29 3.23
CA LEU A 33 -8.37 7.22 4.13
C LEU A 33 -8.76 7.48 5.59
N ASN A 34 -8.73 8.73 6.06
CA ASN A 34 -9.08 9.12 7.42
C ASN A 34 -10.58 9.02 7.73
N LYS A 35 -11.44 8.90 6.70
CA LYS A 35 -12.88 8.62 6.93
C LYS A 35 -13.12 7.21 7.49
N LEU A 36 -12.15 6.30 7.34
CA LEU A 36 -12.22 4.94 7.83
C LEU A 36 -11.17 4.74 8.93
N HIS A 37 -11.56 4.95 10.19
CA HIS A 37 -10.69 4.60 11.33
C HIS A 37 -10.47 3.09 11.40
N SER A 38 -11.54 2.32 11.33
CA SER A 38 -11.50 0.86 11.26
C SER A 38 -12.44 0.34 10.19
N PHE A 39 -12.04 -0.72 9.50
CA PHE A 39 -12.94 -1.43 8.58
C PHE A 39 -12.58 -2.90 8.46
N HIS A 40 -13.60 -3.70 8.15
CA HIS A 40 -13.49 -5.08 7.72
C HIS A 40 -13.98 -5.15 6.27
N ALA A 41 -13.34 -5.94 5.42
CA ALA A 41 -13.87 -6.29 4.11
C ALA A 41 -13.46 -7.70 3.69
N ASN A 42 -14.28 -8.35 2.87
CA ASN A 42 -13.83 -9.50 2.10
C ASN A 42 -13.04 -9.01 0.89
N PHE A 43 -12.09 -9.81 0.42
CA PHE A 43 -11.44 -9.57 -0.86
C PHE A 43 -11.45 -10.83 -1.73
N HIS A 44 -11.50 -10.59 -3.04
CA HIS A 44 -11.16 -11.56 -4.07
C HIS A 44 -9.89 -11.08 -4.77
N GLN A 45 -8.88 -11.95 -4.83
CA GLN A 45 -7.57 -11.72 -5.45
C GLN A 45 -7.50 -12.42 -6.80
N LYS A 46 -6.94 -11.75 -7.80
CA LYS A 46 -6.47 -12.36 -9.05
C LYS A 46 -5.01 -12.01 -9.30
N VAL A 47 -4.20 -13.03 -9.56
CA VAL A 47 -2.82 -12.90 -10.07
C VAL A 47 -2.87 -13.08 -11.58
N ILE A 48 -2.44 -12.07 -12.33
CA ILE A 48 -2.56 -12.01 -13.78
C ILE A 48 -1.14 -11.90 -14.35
N SER A 49 -0.82 -12.75 -15.32
CA SER A 49 0.47 -12.74 -16.02
C SER A 49 0.61 -11.52 -16.94
N GLN A 50 1.83 -11.28 -17.40
CA GLN A 50 2.16 -10.32 -18.45
C GLN A 50 1.36 -10.54 -19.75
N ASN A 51 0.94 -11.78 -20.05
CA ASN A 51 0.12 -12.12 -21.22
C ASN A 51 -1.39 -11.98 -20.96
N ASN A 52 -1.78 -11.34 -19.85
CA ASN A 52 -3.16 -11.14 -19.42
C ASN A 52 -3.94 -12.45 -19.15
N SER A 53 -3.23 -13.53 -18.86
CA SER A 53 -3.83 -14.79 -18.37
C SER A 53 -3.90 -14.81 -16.84
N THR A 54 -4.97 -15.38 -16.29
CA THR A 54 -5.08 -15.55 -14.83
C THR A 54 -4.22 -16.74 -14.41
N ILE A 55 -3.25 -16.49 -13.53
CA ILE A 55 -2.32 -17.48 -12.96
C ILE A 55 -2.98 -18.14 -11.74
N GLN A 56 -3.58 -17.32 -10.87
CA GLN A 56 -4.16 -17.76 -9.61
C GLN A 56 -5.30 -16.83 -9.20
N GLU A 57 -6.30 -17.38 -8.53
CA GLU A 57 -7.33 -16.61 -7.82
C GLU A 57 -7.39 -17.07 -6.38
N GLY A 58 -7.82 -16.17 -5.49
CA GLY A 58 -7.94 -16.46 -4.07
C GLY A 58 -8.94 -15.56 -3.37
N ASP A 59 -9.41 -15.99 -2.21
CA ASP A 59 -10.38 -15.26 -1.41
C ASP A 59 -9.93 -15.18 0.04
N GLY A 60 -10.27 -14.06 0.67
CA GLY A 60 -9.90 -13.79 2.04
C GLY A 60 -10.67 -12.61 2.61
N TYR A 61 -10.15 -12.12 3.73
CA TYR A 61 -10.67 -10.93 4.37
C TYR A 61 -9.53 -10.07 4.92
N VAL A 62 -9.83 -8.79 5.05
CA VAL A 62 -8.93 -7.80 5.64
C VAL A 62 -9.63 -7.08 6.77
N LEU A 63 -8.94 -6.93 7.89
CA LEU A 63 -9.27 -6.03 8.99
C LEU A 63 -8.22 -4.94 9.03
N VAL A 64 -8.65 -3.70 9.15
CA VAL A 64 -7.76 -2.55 9.35
C VAL A 64 -8.28 -1.76 10.54
N GLU A 65 -7.37 -1.40 11.43
CA GLU A 65 -7.61 -0.41 12.47
C GLU A 65 -6.45 0.58 12.41
N LYS A 66 -6.76 1.86 12.18
CA LYS A 66 -5.75 2.90 12.14
C LYS A 66 -5.42 3.37 13.57
N PRO A 67 -4.17 3.76 13.83
CA PRO A 67 -3.02 3.58 12.96
C PRO A 67 -2.47 2.13 13.04
N ASN A 68 -1.82 1.71 11.95
CA ASN A 68 -0.83 0.63 11.91
C ASN A 68 -1.30 -0.82 12.16
N ARG A 69 -2.57 -1.06 12.51
CA ARG A 69 -3.09 -2.42 12.73
C ARG A 69 -3.77 -2.97 11.49
N LEU A 70 -3.40 -4.21 11.16
CA LEU A 70 -3.82 -4.90 9.96
C LEU A 70 -3.91 -6.40 10.25
N LEU A 71 -4.97 -7.05 9.80
CA LEU A 71 -5.02 -8.50 9.60
C LEU A 71 -5.47 -8.73 8.16
N TRP A 72 -4.58 -9.23 7.32
CA TRP A 72 -4.92 -9.76 6.02
C TRP A 72 -4.84 -11.27 6.09
N HIS A 73 -5.93 -11.95 5.77
CA HIS A 73 -6.04 -13.40 5.86
C HIS A 73 -6.60 -13.93 4.54
N MET A 74 -5.72 -14.50 3.71
CA MET A 74 -6.11 -15.29 2.54
C MET A 74 -6.41 -16.71 2.98
N ARG A 75 -7.58 -17.23 2.59
CA ARG A 75 -8.05 -18.57 2.99
C ARG A 75 -7.91 -19.60 1.86
N VAL A 76 -8.06 -19.14 0.63
CA VAL A 76 -7.92 -19.96 -0.60
C VAL A 76 -7.04 -19.22 -1.61
N PRO A 77 -6.26 -19.93 -2.44
CA PRO A 77 -6.17 -21.39 -2.54
C PRO A 77 -5.29 -22.02 -1.46
N SER A 78 -4.39 -21.24 -0.86
CA SER A 78 -3.57 -21.64 0.28
C SER A 78 -3.61 -20.56 1.35
N GLU A 79 -3.75 -20.97 2.60
CA GLU A 79 -3.89 -20.05 3.72
C GLU A 79 -2.60 -19.25 3.90
N ASN A 80 -2.73 -17.92 4.00
CA ASN A 80 -1.63 -17.02 4.34
C ASN A 80 -2.17 -15.87 5.17
N VAL A 81 -1.44 -15.54 6.23
CA VAL A 81 -1.85 -14.52 7.19
C VAL A 81 -0.76 -13.48 7.34
N LEU A 82 -1.12 -12.21 7.16
CA LEU A 82 -0.26 -11.06 7.45
C LEU A 82 -0.92 -10.24 8.57
N ILE A 83 -0.28 -10.20 9.74
CA ILE A 83 -0.80 -9.51 10.93
C ILE A 83 0.16 -8.40 11.33
N SER A 84 -0.37 -7.24 11.72
CA SER A 84 0.36 -6.15 12.34
C SER A 84 -0.37 -5.67 13.59
N ASP A 85 0.33 -5.64 14.72
CA ASP A 85 -0.15 -5.07 15.99
C ASP A 85 0.08 -3.56 16.12
N GLY A 86 0.84 -2.99 15.16
CA GLY A 86 1.27 -1.61 15.13
C GLY A 86 2.79 -1.40 15.30
N HIS A 87 3.50 -2.46 15.66
CA HIS A 87 4.95 -2.45 15.90
C HIS A 87 5.66 -3.61 15.17
N THR A 88 5.07 -4.80 15.22
CA THR A 88 5.58 -6.03 14.63
C THR A 88 4.64 -6.49 13.52
N ILE A 89 5.21 -7.01 12.44
CA ILE A 89 4.48 -7.66 11.36
C ILE A 89 4.83 -9.14 11.36
N TRP A 90 3.81 -10.00 11.39
CA TRP A 90 3.95 -11.45 11.23
C TRP A 90 3.40 -11.87 9.88
N ALA A 91 4.21 -12.56 9.08
CA ALA A 91 3.77 -13.25 7.88
C ALA A 91 3.79 -14.75 8.17
N TYR A 92 2.61 -15.36 8.32
CA TYR A 92 2.43 -16.75 8.67
C TYR A 92 1.86 -17.55 7.50
N THR A 93 2.51 -18.65 7.17
CA THR A 93 2.10 -19.60 6.13
C THR A 93 1.89 -20.97 6.77
N PRO A 94 0.64 -21.33 7.16
CA PRO A 94 0.34 -22.58 7.85
C PRO A 94 0.78 -23.85 7.12
N CYS A 95 0.67 -23.90 5.79
CA CYS A 95 0.94 -25.13 5.04
C CYS A 95 2.40 -25.60 5.07
N ILE A 96 3.33 -24.70 5.43
CA ILE A 96 4.74 -25.02 5.66
C ILE A 96 5.18 -24.73 7.10
N GLU A 97 4.22 -24.50 8.00
CA GLU A 97 4.46 -24.26 9.43
C GLU A 97 5.55 -23.21 9.68
N GLN A 98 5.51 -22.09 8.96
CA GLN A 98 6.53 -21.03 9.06
C GLN A 98 5.92 -19.66 9.33
N VAL A 99 6.54 -18.91 10.24
CA VAL A 99 6.29 -17.48 10.45
C VAL A 99 7.56 -16.66 10.26
N SER A 100 7.49 -15.61 9.46
CA SER A 100 8.51 -14.56 9.40
C SER A 100 8.06 -13.32 10.17
N ILE A 101 8.95 -12.75 10.98
CA ILE A 101 8.68 -11.64 11.89
C ILE A 101 9.49 -10.42 11.47
N TYR A 102 8.83 -9.27 11.31
CA TYR A 102 9.46 -8.05 10.84
C TYR A 102 9.16 -6.86 11.76
N SER A 103 10.12 -5.95 11.87
CA SER A 103 9.85 -4.65 12.51
C SER A 103 9.12 -3.74 11.52
N MET A 104 7.99 -3.17 11.94
CA MET A 104 7.13 -2.36 11.08
C MET A 104 7.83 -1.12 10.53
N ASN A 105 8.69 -0.48 11.33
CA ASN A 105 9.42 0.73 10.92
C ASN A 105 10.38 0.49 9.73
N LYS A 106 10.99 -0.71 9.64
CA LYS A 106 11.92 -1.11 8.58
C LYS A 106 11.19 -1.69 7.37
N ASN A 107 9.97 -2.21 7.56
CA ASN A 107 9.25 -3.00 6.55
C ASN A 107 7.92 -2.37 6.09
N ILE A 108 7.75 -1.06 6.31
CA ILE A 108 6.51 -0.33 5.97
C ILE A 108 6.12 -0.43 4.49
N TYR A 109 7.10 -0.61 3.61
CA TYR A 109 6.90 -0.72 2.16
C TYR A 109 6.77 -2.16 1.67
N SER A 110 6.79 -3.17 2.55
CA SER A 110 6.71 -4.58 2.13
C SER A 110 5.39 -4.88 1.41
N THR A 111 4.29 -4.23 1.81
CA THR A 111 3.00 -4.32 1.12
C THR A 111 2.26 -2.96 1.09
N PRO A 112 1.51 -2.65 0.01
CA PRO A 112 0.67 -1.45 -0.03
C PRO A 112 -0.43 -1.40 1.05
N LEU A 113 -0.86 -2.56 1.56
CA LEU A 113 -1.87 -2.64 2.62
C LEU A 113 -1.38 -2.02 3.93
N ILE A 114 -0.09 -2.20 4.26
CA ILE A 114 0.52 -1.58 5.44
C ILE A 114 0.49 -0.05 5.31
N LEU A 115 0.83 0.50 4.14
CA LEU A 115 0.77 1.95 3.90
C LEU A 115 -0.64 2.52 4.10
N ILE A 116 -1.68 1.77 3.71
CA ILE A 116 -3.09 2.15 3.92
C ILE A 116 -3.43 2.19 5.42
N ALA A 117 -2.94 1.23 6.21
CA ALA A 117 -3.17 1.17 7.66
C ALA A 117 -2.42 2.29 8.42
N CYS A 118 -1.21 2.65 7.98
CA CYS A 118 -0.43 3.75 8.58
C CYS A 118 -0.98 5.13 8.22
N ASN A 119 -1.23 5.35 6.93
CA ASN A 119 -1.67 6.61 6.36
C ASN A 119 -0.80 7.84 6.71
N GLU A 120 0.52 7.69 6.80
CA GLU A 120 1.41 8.81 7.12
C GLU A 120 2.03 9.48 5.88
N ILE A 121 2.10 10.82 5.91
CA ILE A 121 2.61 11.65 4.81
C ILE A 121 4.06 11.30 4.43
N ARG A 122 4.91 10.96 5.41
CA ARG A 122 6.33 10.63 5.16
C ARG A 122 6.50 9.41 4.25
N TYR A 123 5.59 8.45 4.33
CA TYR A 123 5.60 7.24 3.50
C TYR A 123 5.04 7.54 2.10
N TRP A 124 3.96 8.32 2.02
CA TRP A 124 3.40 8.76 0.73
C TRP A 124 4.38 9.60 -0.09
N LYS A 125 5.24 10.40 0.55
CA LYS A 125 6.27 11.21 -0.11
C LYS A 125 7.30 10.38 -0.88
N GLN A 126 7.45 9.08 -0.60
CA GLN A 126 8.32 8.19 -1.36
C GLN A 126 7.74 7.77 -2.73
N TYR A 127 6.53 8.22 -3.05
CA TYR A 127 5.85 7.91 -4.30
C TYR A 127 5.60 9.15 -5.15
N ASN A 128 5.64 8.95 -6.45
CA ASN A 128 4.98 9.82 -7.41
C ASN A 128 3.50 9.39 -7.47
N ILE A 129 2.62 10.22 -6.91
CA ILE A 129 1.20 9.96 -6.75
C ILE A 129 0.41 10.79 -7.77
N SER A 130 -0.49 10.14 -8.49
CA SER A 130 -1.44 10.82 -9.38
C SER A 130 -2.86 10.32 -9.14
N LYS A 131 -3.85 11.16 -9.44
CA LYS A 131 -5.26 10.85 -9.22
C LYS A 131 -6.09 11.06 -10.49
N LYS A 132 -6.93 10.07 -10.83
CA LYS A 132 -7.96 10.16 -11.88
C LYS A 132 -9.29 9.68 -11.32
N GLY A 133 -10.22 10.61 -11.09
CA GLY A 133 -11.49 10.31 -10.43
C GLY A 133 -11.29 9.77 -9.00
N ASN A 134 -11.60 8.49 -8.79
CA ASN A 134 -11.41 7.77 -7.53
C ASN A 134 -10.17 6.87 -7.50
N ASN A 135 -9.42 6.80 -8.60
CA ASN A 135 -8.20 6.01 -8.69
C ASN A 135 -6.98 6.86 -8.33
N PHE A 136 -6.18 6.38 -7.38
CA PHE A 136 -4.88 6.91 -7.02
C PHE A 136 -3.81 5.93 -7.52
N SER A 137 -2.86 6.41 -8.31
CA SER A 137 -1.72 5.63 -8.82
C SER A 137 -0.45 6.06 -8.10
N PHE A 138 0.40 5.10 -7.76
CA PHE A 138 1.61 5.29 -6.99
C PHE A 138 2.76 4.62 -7.72
N ILE A 139 3.77 5.42 -8.08
CA ILE A 139 5.01 4.93 -8.69
C ILE A 139 6.13 5.23 -7.69
N PRO A 140 6.87 4.23 -7.19
CA PRO A 140 7.99 4.46 -6.27
C PRO A 140 9.01 5.45 -6.87
N ARG A 141 9.46 6.44 -6.09
CA ARG A 141 10.53 7.38 -6.53
C ARG A 141 11.89 6.70 -6.60
N LYS A 142 12.10 5.68 -5.78
CA LYS A 142 13.25 4.77 -5.77
C LYS A 142 12.71 3.35 -5.79
N SER A 143 13.52 2.39 -6.25
CA SER A 143 13.16 0.98 -6.12
C SER A 143 13.05 0.63 -4.63
N LEU A 144 11.82 0.49 -4.12
CA LEU A 144 11.55 0.27 -2.69
C LEU A 144 11.22 -1.19 -2.35
N ASN A 145 11.21 -2.11 -3.34
CA ASN A 145 10.74 -3.51 -3.27
C ASN A 145 10.60 -4.08 -4.72
N ASN A 146 9.81 -5.15 -4.90
CA ASN A 146 9.43 -5.70 -6.20
C ASN A 146 8.26 -4.95 -6.89
N ILE A 147 7.77 -3.84 -6.32
CA ILE A 147 6.60 -3.13 -6.86
C ILE A 147 7.04 -2.11 -7.91
N LYS A 148 6.50 -2.22 -9.12
CA LYS A 148 6.64 -1.24 -10.21
C LYS A 148 5.62 -0.11 -10.06
N LYS A 149 4.39 -0.46 -9.74
CA LYS A 149 3.28 0.48 -9.54
C LYS A 149 2.22 -0.15 -8.64
N PHE A 150 1.56 0.64 -7.82
CA PHE A 150 0.27 0.22 -7.27
C PHE A 150 -0.81 1.27 -7.51
N THR A 151 -2.07 0.84 -7.44
CA THR A 151 -3.25 1.69 -7.63
C THR A 151 -4.28 1.36 -6.57
N ILE A 152 -4.93 2.37 -6.01
CA ILE A 152 -6.04 2.25 -5.07
C ILE A 152 -7.27 2.94 -5.66
N ASN A 153 -8.39 2.24 -5.74
CA ASN A 153 -9.70 2.85 -5.97
C ASN A 153 -10.38 3.09 -4.63
N ILE A 154 -10.51 4.36 -4.25
CA ILE A 154 -11.14 4.77 -2.99
C ILE A 154 -12.16 5.88 -3.28
N SER A 155 -13.39 5.68 -2.82
CA SER A 155 -14.47 6.64 -3.02
C SER A 155 -14.23 7.94 -2.23
N LYS A 156 -15.00 8.99 -2.53
CA LYS A 156 -14.98 10.23 -1.72
C LYS A 156 -15.35 9.97 -0.25
N ASN A 157 -16.09 8.90 0.06
CA ASN A 157 -16.51 8.53 1.41
C ASN A 157 -15.53 7.56 2.10
N GLY A 158 -14.38 7.29 1.48
CA GLY A 158 -13.34 6.42 2.06
C GLY A 158 -13.48 4.95 1.70
N ILE A 159 -14.60 4.52 1.10
CA ILE A 159 -14.80 3.12 0.69
C ILE A 159 -13.74 2.69 -0.31
N ILE A 160 -12.95 1.69 0.05
CA ILE A 160 -11.93 1.09 -0.82
C ILE A 160 -12.59 -0.04 -1.61
N ASN A 161 -12.64 0.10 -2.94
CA ASN A 161 -13.26 -0.90 -3.82
C ASN A 161 -12.22 -1.87 -4.39
N MET A 162 -11.01 -1.38 -4.63
CA MET A 162 -9.98 -2.15 -5.34
C MET A 162 -8.59 -1.63 -4.96
N PHE A 163 -7.63 -2.54 -4.90
CA PHE A 163 -6.22 -2.18 -5.05
C PHE A 163 -5.54 -3.13 -6.04
N ARG A 164 -4.58 -2.60 -6.79
CA ARG A 164 -3.84 -3.32 -7.83
C ARG A 164 -2.36 -3.07 -7.63
N ILE A 165 -1.57 -4.12 -7.73
CA ILE A 165 -0.11 -4.09 -7.67
C ILE A 165 0.39 -4.61 -9.01
N ILE A 166 1.32 -3.90 -9.62
CA ILE A 166 2.08 -4.34 -10.78
C ILE A 166 3.51 -4.50 -10.30
N GLU A 167 4.04 -5.71 -10.41
CA GLU A 167 5.40 -6.06 -10.04
C GLU A 167 6.39 -5.74 -11.18
N LYS A 168 7.69 -5.87 -10.92
CA LYS A 168 8.73 -5.52 -11.90
C LYS A 168 8.75 -6.42 -13.13
N ASP A 169 8.29 -7.66 -12.98
CA ASP A 169 8.11 -8.67 -14.02
C ASP A 169 6.75 -8.55 -14.75
N ASP A 170 6.03 -7.44 -14.51
CA ASP A 170 4.72 -7.14 -15.07
C ASP A 170 3.59 -8.12 -14.67
N VAL A 171 3.82 -8.93 -13.62
CA VAL A 171 2.75 -9.64 -12.94
C VAL A 171 1.83 -8.62 -12.24
N CYS A 172 0.52 -8.80 -12.43
CA CYS A 172 -0.50 -7.94 -11.85
C CYS A 172 -1.28 -8.69 -10.76
N VAL A 173 -1.20 -8.22 -9.53
CA VAL A 173 -2.01 -8.70 -8.40
C VAL A 173 -3.16 -7.72 -8.16
N LEU A 174 -4.38 -8.15 -8.47
CA LEU A 174 -5.61 -7.38 -8.34
C LEU A 174 -6.42 -7.87 -7.15
N TYR A 175 -6.80 -6.96 -6.26
CA TYR A 175 -7.72 -7.23 -5.17
C TYR A 175 -8.99 -6.41 -5.34
N THR A 176 -10.14 -7.07 -5.28
CA THR A 176 -11.46 -6.45 -5.29
C THR A 176 -12.11 -6.65 -3.93
N LEU A 177 -12.47 -5.55 -3.25
CA LEU A 177 -13.07 -5.60 -1.93
C LEU A 177 -14.59 -5.62 -2.01
N SER A 178 -15.21 -6.35 -1.10
CA SER A 178 -16.67 -6.43 -0.96
C SER A 178 -17.08 -6.50 0.50
N LYS A 179 -18.37 -6.28 0.78
CA LYS A 179 -18.97 -6.35 2.13
C LYS A 179 -18.22 -5.49 3.17
N GLN A 180 -17.75 -4.32 2.77
CA GLN A 180 -16.99 -3.44 3.64
C GLN A 180 -17.88 -2.91 4.78
N LYS A 181 -17.46 -3.10 6.02
CA LYS A 181 -18.13 -2.63 7.24
C LYS A 181 -17.20 -1.73 8.03
N ILE A 182 -17.72 -0.61 8.52
CA ILE A 182 -16.96 0.44 9.22
C ILE A 182 -17.40 0.43 10.68
N ASN A 183 -16.86 -0.51 11.45
CA ASN A 183 -17.18 -0.69 12.86
C ASN A 183 -15.88 -0.85 13.66
N PRO A 184 -15.89 -0.60 14.98
CA PRO A 184 -14.78 -0.94 15.86
C PRO A 184 -14.40 -2.42 15.75
N ILE A 185 -13.11 -2.72 15.88
CA ILE A 185 -12.56 -4.07 15.82
C ILE A 185 -11.83 -4.30 17.14
N SER A 186 -12.03 -5.46 17.77
CA SER A 186 -11.30 -5.79 18.99
C SER A 186 -9.80 -5.86 18.70
N SER A 187 -8.99 -5.25 19.57
CA SER A 187 -7.53 -5.25 19.48
C SER A 187 -6.93 -6.65 19.44
N GLU A 188 -7.58 -7.63 20.07
CA GLU A 188 -7.19 -9.04 20.07
C GLU A 188 -7.09 -9.64 18.66
N LYS A 189 -7.81 -9.08 17.68
CA LYS A 189 -7.74 -9.53 16.29
C LYS A 189 -6.40 -9.22 15.61
N PHE A 190 -5.59 -8.34 16.21
CA PHE A 190 -4.29 -7.93 15.70
C PHE A 190 -3.13 -8.51 16.51
N HIS A 191 -3.43 -9.35 17.51
CA HIS A 191 -2.41 -10.08 18.25
C HIS A 191 -2.15 -11.44 17.59
N PHE A 192 -0.88 -11.77 17.38
CA PHE A 192 -0.49 -13.08 16.84
C PHE A 192 0.26 -13.89 17.90
N VAL A 193 -0.27 -15.08 18.19
CA VAL A 193 0.41 -16.08 19.00
C VAL A 193 1.00 -17.11 18.05
N ILE A 194 2.32 -17.28 18.09
CA ILE A 194 3.01 -18.26 17.25
C ILE A 194 2.54 -19.66 17.67
N PRO A 195 1.94 -20.45 16.76
CA PRO A 195 1.51 -21.81 17.09
C PRO A 195 2.70 -22.69 17.47
N TYR A 196 2.45 -23.68 18.33
CA TYR A 196 3.46 -24.66 18.71
C TYR A 196 3.98 -25.42 17.48
N GLY A 197 5.29 -25.63 17.40
CA GLY A 197 5.94 -26.37 16.30
C GLY A 197 6.24 -25.54 15.05
N VAL A 198 5.76 -24.29 14.97
CA VAL A 198 6.02 -23.41 13.82
C VAL A 198 7.47 -22.92 13.83
N THR A 199 8.13 -23.02 12.68
CA THR A 199 9.47 -22.47 12.45
C THR A 199 9.40 -20.94 12.44
N VAL A 200 10.30 -20.30 13.19
CA VAL A 200 10.36 -18.86 13.34
C VAL A 200 11.56 -18.28 12.61
N ASP A 201 11.31 -17.34 11.71
CA ASP A 201 12.30 -16.53 11.02
C ASP A 201 12.18 -15.06 11.49
N ASP A 202 12.95 -14.66 12.49
CA ASP A 202 12.89 -13.31 13.07
C ASP A 202 13.90 -12.34 12.41
N GLN A 203 13.38 -11.30 11.77
CA GLN A 203 14.11 -10.31 10.96
C GLN A 203 14.12 -8.90 11.58
N ARG A 204 13.79 -8.77 12.87
CA ARG A 204 13.65 -7.46 13.56
C ARG A 204 14.98 -6.74 13.81
#